data_AF-A0A0F6ILH3-F1
#
_entry.id   AF-A0A0F6ILH3-F1
#
_cell.length_a   1.000
_cell.length_b   1.000
_cell.length_c   1.000
_cell.angle_alpha   90.00
_cell.angle_beta   90.00
_cell.angle_gamma   90.00
#
_symmetry.space_group_name_H-M   'P 1'
#
loop_
_entity.id
_entity.type
_entity.pdbx_description
1 polymer ?
#
loop_
_entity_poly.entity_id
_entity_poly.type
_entity_poly.pdbx_seq_one_letter_code
_entity_poly.pdbx_strand_id
1 'polypeptide(L)'
;MDTSGSSEGLLCAIRSTEPEGYCSSIGGHFGDIAFPMLEMYAKGIHFYTGRGLGRINFEAATDFIISGKVKPELIVTEERPFDEAAEVLRDPSMKPVLVRQTMLSKAYQPKV
;
A
#
# COMPACT_ATOMS: atom_id res chain seq x y z
N MET A 1 -2.53 10.08 -5.18
CA MET A 1 -2.91 8.66 -4.99
C MET A 1 -3.57 8.51 -3.62
N ASP A 2 -4.70 7.83 -3.55
CA ASP A 2 -5.41 7.49 -2.31
C ASP A 2 -5.24 6.01 -1.96
N THR A 3 -4.87 5.76 -0.70
CA THR A 3 -4.77 4.42 -0.10
C THR A 3 -5.56 4.33 1.21
N SER A 4 -6.38 5.34 1.52
CA SER A 4 -7.02 5.47 2.83
C SER A 4 -8.22 4.55 3.03
N GLY A 5 -8.95 4.23 1.96
CA GLY A 5 -10.24 3.53 2.06
C GLY A 5 -11.35 4.36 2.71
N SER A 6 -11.18 5.69 2.77
CA SER A 6 -12.16 6.64 3.32
C SER A 6 -12.65 7.61 2.24
N SER A 7 -13.90 8.06 2.36
CA SER A 7 -14.48 9.09 1.50
C SER A 7 -13.68 10.38 1.56
N GLU A 8 -13.27 10.79 2.75
CA GLU A 8 -12.55 12.03 3.00
C GLU A 8 -11.18 11.99 2.34
N GLY A 9 -10.46 10.87 2.48
CA GLY A 9 -9.14 10.67 1.88
C GLY A 9 -9.20 10.61 0.35
N LEU A 10 -10.19 9.92 -0.22
CA LEU A 10 -10.40 9.89 -1.67
C LEU A 10 -10.67 11.29 -2.23
N LEU A 11 -11.59 12.03 -1.62
CA LEU A 11 -11.94 13.38 -2.05
C LEU A 11 -10.78 14.35 -1.87
N CYS A 12 -9.99 14.20 -0.81
CA CYS A 12 -8.75 14.95 -0.62
C CYS A 12 -7.76 14.69 -1.76
N ALA A 13 -7.54 13.43 -2.13
CA ALA A 13 -6.65 13.06 -3.22
C ALA A 13 -7.10 13.64 -4.57
N ILE A 14 -8.40 13.57 -4.88
CA ILE A 14 -8.96 14.17 -6.12
C ILE A 14 -8.70 15.68 -6.15
N ARG A 15 -9.04 16.39 -5.08
CA ARG A 15 -8.88 17.86 -5.02
C ARG A 15 -7.41 18.31 -5.07
N SER A 16 -6.52 17.50 -4.52
CA SER A 16 -5.07 17.77 -4.49
C SER A 16 -4.36 17.40 -5.80
N THR A 17 -5.08 16.80 -6.76
CA THR A 17 -4.53 16.48 -8.08
C THR A 17 -4.45 17.76 -8.92
N GLU A 18 -3.29 17.97 -9.56
CA GLU A 18 -3.06 19.09 -10.47
C GLU A 18 -3.96 19.00 -11.72
N PRO A 19 -4.19 20.11 -12.44
CA PRO A 19 -4.91 20.08 -13.72
C PRO A 19 -4.27 19.10 -14.72
N GLU A 20 -5.11 18.38 -15.46
CA GLU A 20 -4.78 17.29 -16.38
C GLU A 20 -4.02 16.11 -15.71
N GLY A 21 -4.02 16.06 -14.37
CA GLY A 21 -3.28 15.10 -13.59
C GLY A 21 -3.98 13.75 -13.40
N TYR A 22 -3.21 12.77 -12.91
CA TYR A 22 -3.67 11.41 -12.64
C TYR A 22 -3.92 11.21 -11.14
N CYS A 23 -5.15 10.83 -10.81
CA CYS A 23 -5.55 10.42 -9.47
C CYS A 23 -5.91 8.93 -9.46
N SER A 24 -5.17 8.14 -8.71
CA SER A 24 -5.48 6.72 -8.48
C SER A 24 -5.98 6.49 -7.06
N SER A 25 -6.97 5.60 -6.89
CA SER A 25 -7.40 5.08 -5.59
C SER A 25 -7.36 3.55 -5.58
N ILE A 26 -6.59 2.98 -4.66
CA ILE A 26 -6.47 1.53 -4.45
C ILE A 26 -7.02 1.10 -3.08
N GLY A 27 -7.56 2.04 -2.31
CA GLY A 27 -8.23 1.76 -1.04
C GLY A 27 -9.53 1.00 -1.28
N GLY A 28 -9.86 0.07 -0.39
CA GLY A 28 -11.15 -0.63 -0.43
C GLY A 28 -12.26 0.28 0.06
N HIS A 29 -13.08 0.80 -0.86
CA HIS A 29 -14.30 1.54 -0.52
C HIS A 29 -15.49 0.57 -0.57
N PHE A 30 -16.13 0.32 0.57
CA PHE A 30 -17.19 -0.69 0.71
C PHE A 30 -18.61 -0.14 0.47
N GLY A 31 -18.72 1.13 0.07
CA GLY A 31 -19.96 1.78 -0.31
C GLY A 31 -19.71 2.82 -1.39
N ASP A 32 -20.79 3.31 -1.98
CA ASP A 32 -20.72 4.34 -3.02
C ASP A 32 -20.25 5.67 -2.43
N ILE A 33 -19.45 6.40 -3.20
CA ILE A 33 -18.93 7.72 -2.83
C ILE A 33 -19.34 8.71 -3.93
N ALA A 34 -19.86 9.87 -3.53
CA ALA A 34 -20.21 10.94 -4.47
C ALA A 34 -18.94 11.61 -5.01
N PHE A 35 -18.79 11.65 -6.33
CA PHE A 35 -17.64 12.27 -6.99
C PHE A 35 -17.88 13.75 -7.30
N PRO A 36 -16.87 14.64 -7.15
CA PRO A 36 -16.98 16.05 -7.47
C PRO A 36 -16.82 16.28 -8.98
N MET A 37 -17.77 15.78 -9.76
CA MET A 37 -17.66 15.68 -11.22
C MET A 37 -17.35 17.01 -11.91
N LEU A 38 -17.93 18.12 -11.46
CA LEU A 38 -17.67 19.44 -12.04
C LEU A 38 -16.23 19.90 -11.80
N GLU A 39 -15.69 19.69 -10.58
CA GLU A 39 -14.30 20.06 -10.27
C GLU A 39 -13.32 19.19 -11.06
N MET A 40 -13.61 17.89 -11.16
CA MET A 40 -12.80 16.97 -11.96
C MET A 40 -12.82 17.34 -13.44
N TYR A 41 -13.99 17.69 -13.98
CA TYR A 41 -14.13 18.16 -15.36
C TYR A 41 -13.34 19.46 -15.59
N ALA A 42 -13.48 20.45 -14.70
CA ALA A 42 -12.79 21.73 -14.82
C ALA A 42 -11.26 21.60 -14.76
N LYS A 43 -10.76 20.57 -14.06
CA LYS A 43 -9.34 20.22 -13.97
C LYS A 43 -8.89 19.16 -14.98
N GLY A 44 -9.76 18.57 -15.80
CA GLY A 44 -9.37 17.49 -16.71
C GLY A 44 -8.80 16.25 -16.01
N ILE A 45 -9.32 15.84 -14.84
CA ILE A 45 -8.71 14.77 -14.03
C ILE A 45 -8.87 13.39 -14.68
N HIS A 46 -7.76 12.66 -14.78
CA HIS A 46 -7.72 11.24 -15.09
C HIS A 46 -7.85 10.42 -13.81
N PHE A 47 -8.96 9.70 -13.64
CA PHE A 47 -9.19 8.88 -12.46
C PHE A 47 -9.08 7.39 -12.74
N TYR A 48 -8.35 6.67 -11.89
CA TYR A 48 -8.25 5.21 -11.89
C TYR A 48 -8.62 4.64 -10.52
N THR A 49 -9.42 3.57 -10.51
CA THR A 49 -9.63 2.75 -9.33
C THR A 49 -9.56 1.26 -9.67
N GLY A 50 -9.11 0.46 -8.72
CA GLY A 50 -8.95 -0.96 -8.86
C GLY A 50 -7.97 -1.53 -7.84
N ARG A 51 -7.77 -2.84 -7.90
CA ARG A 51 -6.78 -3.51 -7.05
C ARG A 51 -5.37 -3.16 -7.53
N GLY A 52 -4.45 -3.02 -6.57
CA GLY A 52 -3.02 -2.87 -6.88
C GLY A 52 -2.51 -4.04 -7.73
N LEU A 53 -1.88 -3.71 -8.86
CA LEU A 53 -1.34 -4.70 -9.81
C LEU A 53 0.02 -5.22 -9.33
N GLY A 54 0.04 -5.95 -8.21
CA GLY A 54 1.28 -6.38 -7.57
C GLY A 54 2.13 -7.33 -8.44
N ARG A 55 1.50 -8.28 -9.14
CA ARG A 55 2.23 -9.34 -9.87
C ARG A 55 3.10 -8.82 -11.01
N ILE A 56 2.58 -7.86 -11.79
CA ILE A 56 3.29 -7.29 -12.93
C ILE A 56 4.40 -6.32 -12.49
N ASN A 57 4.25 -5.73 -11.31
CA ASN A 57 5.20 -4.74 -10.78
C ASN A 57 6.22 -5.36 -9.81
N PHE A 58 6.17 -6.68 -9.58
CA PHE A 58 6.99 -7.35 -8.57
C PHE A 58 8.49 -7.20 -8.81
N GLU A 59 8.93 -7.39 -10.06
CA GLU A 59 10.36 -7.31 -10.43
C GLU A 59 10.89 -5.89 -10.18
N ALA A 60 10.22 -4.88 -10.75
CA ALA A 60 10.60 -3.48 -10.57
C ALA A 60 10.60 -3.06 -9.08
N ALA A 61 9.62 -3.51 -8.29
CA ALA A 61 9.58 -3.23 -6.85
C ALA A 61 10.76 -3.87 -6.11
N THR A 62 11.15 -5.08 -6.48
CA THR A 62 12.27 -5.81 -5.87
C THR A 62 13.60 -5.18 -6.24
N ASP A 63 13.76 -4.65 -7.44
CA ASP A 63 14.98 -3.92 -7.86
C ASP A 63 15.27 -2.71 -6.97
N PHE A 64 14.23 -1.99 -6.52
CA PHE A 64 14.41 -0.88 -5.56
C PHE A 64 14.91 -1.36 -4.19
N ILE A 65 14.50 -2.55 -3.77
CA ILE A 65 14.95 -3.17 -2.50
C ILE A 65 16.40 -3.64 -2.65
N ILE A 66 16.71 -4.39 -3.70
CA ILE A 66 18.06 -4.93 -3.96
C ILE A 66 19.08 -3.80 -4.12
N SER A 67 18.72 -2.72 -4.80
CA SER A 67 19.59 -1.55 -4.97
C SER A 67 19.72 -0.68 -3.71
N GLY A 68 19.01 -1.00 -2.62
CA GLY A 68 19.03 -0.25 -1.37
C GLY A 68 18.33 1.12 -1.44
N LYS A 69 17.65 1.44 -2.55
CA LYS A 69 16.86 2.68 -2.71
C LYS A 69 15.61 2.67 -1.84
N VAL A 70 15.07 1.49 -1.56
CA VAL A 70 13.99 1.25 -0.61
C VAL A 70 14.49 0.27 0.43
N LYS A 71 14.26 0.59 1.71
CA LYS A 71 14.61 -0.23 2.86
C LYS A 71 13.34 -0.63 3.62
N PRO A 72 12.69 -1.75 3.26
CA PRO A 72 11.41 -2.16 3.83
C PRO A 72 11.45 -2.31 5.36
N GLU A 73 12.61 -2.63 5.93
CA GLU A 73 12.82 -2.76 7.37
C GLU A 73 12.50 -1.48 8.14
N LEU A 74 12.56 -0.31 7.50
CA LEU A 74 12.25 0.98 8.15
C LEU A 74 10.77 1.19 8.44
N ILE A 75 9.88 0.47 7.76
CA ILE A 75 8.43 0.57 7.99
C ILE A 75 7.89 -0.56 8.86
N VAL A 76 8.71 -1.56 9.22
CA VAL A 76 8.31 -2.65 10.11
C VAL A 76 8.13 -2.11 11.52
N THR A 77 6.92 -2.25 12.07
CA THR A 77 6.61 -1.75 13.42
C THR A 77 6.92 -2.75 14.52
N GLU A 78 6.79 -4.04 14.24
CA GLU A 78 7.16 -5.11 15.15
C GLU A 78 7.41 -6.41 14.37
N GLU A 79 8.26 -7.26 14.91
CA GLU A 79 8.39 -8.65 14.50
C GLU A 79 7.81 -9.55 15.60
N ARG A 80 6.93 -10.48 15.23
CA ARG A 80 6.26 -11.38 16.17
C ARG A 80 6.29 -12.82 15.68
N PRO A 81 6.32 -13.82 16.59
CA PRO A 81 6.18 -15.21 16.20
C PRO A 81 4.87 -15.44 15.45
N PHE A 82 4.90 -16.26 14.40
CA PHE A 82 3.71 -16.61 13.64
C PHE A 82 2.62 -17.27 14.51
N ASP A 83 2.98 -17.92 15.60
CA ASP A 83 2.03 -18.56 16.51
C ASP A 83 1.18 -17.52 17.28
N GLU A 84 1.59 -16.25 17.30
CA GLU A 84 0.85 -15.12 17.86
C GLU A 84 0.01 -14.37 16.81
N ALA A 85 -0.07 -14.89 15.58
CA ALA A 85 -0.75 -14.23 14.46
C ALA A 85 -2.20 -13.82 14.76
N ALA A 86 -2.96 -14.66 15.47
CA ALA A 86 -4.36 -14.35 15.77
C ALA A 86 -4.52 -13.13 16.70
N GLU A 87 -3.58 -12.93 17.62
CA GLU A 87 -3.55 -11.77 18.49
C GLU A 87 -3.12 -10.52 17.71
N VAL A 88 -2.03 -10.61 16.97
CA VAL A 88 -1.48 -9.51 16.16
C VAL A 88 -2.47 -9.04 15.09
N LEU A 89 -3.17 -9.95 14.42
CA LEU A 89 -4.15 -9.58 13.38
C LEU A 89 -5.43 -8.97 13.96
N ARG A 90 -5.75 -9.24 15.24
CA ARG A 90 -6.91 -8.65 15.92
C ARG A 90 -6.64 -7.21 16.33
N ASP A 91 -5.42 -6.90 16.77
CA ASP A 91 -4.99 -5.56 17.17
C ASP A 91 -3.60 -5.25 16.57
N PRO A 92 -3.54 -4.94 15.27
CA PRO A 92 -2.26 -4.80 14.57
C PRO A 92 -1.64 -3.43 14.82
N SER A 93 -0.33 -3.42 15.05
CA SER A 93 0.48 -2.22 14.76
C SER A 93 0.42 -1.85 13.26
N MET A 94 1.03 -0.74 12.86
CA MET A 94 0.92 -0.26 11.47
C MET A 94 1.43 -1.28 10.43
N LYS A 95 2.50 -2.03 10.73
CA LYS A 95 3.08 -3.03 9.83
C LYS A 95 3.81 -4.15 10.60
N PRO A 96 3.08 -5.05 11.27
CA PRO A 96 3.68 -6.21 11.90
C PRO A 96 4.22 -7.19 10.85
N VAL A 97 5.33 -7.85 11.18
CA VAL A 97 5.89 -8.97 10.41
C VAL A 97 5.82 -10.24 11.26
N LEU A 98 5.06 -11.23 10.79
CA LEU A 98 4.94 -12.52 11.45
C LEU A 98 6.04 -13.47 10.97
N VAL A 99 6.92 -13.86 11.86
CA VAL A 99 8.09 -14.68 11.56
C VAL A 99 7.85 -16.11 12.02
N ARG A 100 8.10 -17.07 11.14
CA ARG A 100 8.14 -18.49 11.47
C ARG A 100 9.53 -19.03 11.14
N GLN A 101 10.21 -19.58 12.15
CA GLN A 101 11.42 -20.32 11.88
C GLN A 101 11.08 -21.56 11.05
N THR A 102 11.73 -21.68 9.91
CA THR A 102 11.65 -22.86 9.05
C THR A 102 13.03 -23.48 8.94
N MET A 103 13.13 -24.74 8.49
CA MET A 103 14.43 -25.32 8.17
C MET A 103 15.21 -24.46 7.14
N LEU A 104 14.49 -23.74 6.26
CA LEU A 104 15.06 -22.82 5.27
C LEU A 104 15.55 -21.49 5.86
N SER A 105 14.97 -21.01 6.97
CA SER A 105 15.43 -19.77 7.62
C SER A 105 16.81 -19.90 8.27
N LYS A 106 17.29 -21.13 8.52
CA LYS A 106 18.69 -21.38 8.92
C LYS A 106 19.67 -21.39 7.74
N ALA A 107 19.18 -21.68 6.53
CA ALA A 107 19.99 -21.77 5.32
C ALA A 107 20.10 -20.41 4.57
N TYR A 108 19.12 -19.52 4.75
CA TYR A 108 19.11 -18.18 4.17
C TYR A 108 19.37 -17.12 5.24
N GLN A 109 20.64 -16.71 5.38
CA GLN A 109 21.01 -15.44 5.99
C GLN A 109 21.32 -14.47 4.86
N PRO A 110 20.47 -13.45 4.59
CA PRO A 110 20.81 -12.45 3.59
C PRO A 110 22.11 -11.77 4.01
N LYS A 111 23.12 -11.84 3.14
CA LYS A 111 24.36 -11.09 3.32
C LYS A 111 24.00 -9.62 3.11
N VAL A 112 24.00 -8.86 4.20
CA VAL A 112 24.00 -7.39 4.17
C VAL A 112 25.28 -6.90 3.49
#